data_AF-A0A811P2Y7-F1
#
_entry.id   AF-A0A811P2Y7-F1
#
_cell.length_a   1.000
_cell.length_b   1.000
_cell.length_c   1.000
_cell.angle_alpha   90.00
_cell.angle_beta   90.00
_cell.angle_gamma   90.00
#
_symmetry.space_group_name_H-M   'P 1'
#
loop_
_entity.id
_entity.type
_entity.pdbx_description
1 polymer ?
#
loop_
_entity_poly.entity_id
_entity_poly.type
_entity_poly.pdbx_seq_one_letter_code
_entity_poly.pdbx_strand_id
1 'polypeptide(L)'
;MQEKKDAVATAAPPTEEELNPYTIFPQPEENFKVHTEIFYSDGNIWRAHNTKEILEKHLKATGGKVMTRFPPELNGYLHIGHAKAMFIDFGLAKERSGHCYLRFDDTNPEAEKKEYIDHIQEIVHWMGWEPYKVTYTSNYFQALYDHAVELIRKGLAYVDHQTAEEIKEYREKKMKPSQVYLK
;
A
#
# COMPACT_ATOMS: atom_id res chain seq x y z
N MET A 1 -29.59 30.56 46.87
CA MET A 1 -29.27 29.63 45.77
C MET A 1 -29.07 30.46 44.53
N GLN A 2 -27.85 30.51 44.00
CA GLN A 2 -27.48 31.36 42.87
C GLN A 2 -27.23 30.43 41.69
N GLU A 3 -28.14 30.45 40.72
CA GLU A 3 -28.04 29.65 39.49
C GLU A 3 -26.82 30.12 38.69
N LYS A 4 -25.83 29.23 38.54
CA LYS A 4 -24.79 29.39 37.52
C LYS A 4 -25.40 29.01 36.17
N LYS A 5 -25.53 29.99 35.28
CA LYS A 5 -25.65 29.74 33.84
C LYS A 5 -24.29 29.27 33.33
N ASP A 6 -24.19 27.98 33.03
CA ASP A 6 -23.06 27.45 32.27
C ASP A 6 -23.12 28.01 30.85
N ALA A 7 -22.09 28.77 30.48
CA ALA A 7 -21.90 29.23 29.12
C ALA A 7 -21.47 28.05 28.25
N VAL A 8 -22.32 27.65 27.31
CA VAL A 8 -21.96 26.69 26.26
C VAL A 8 -20.85 27.33 25.42
N ALA A 9 -19.63 26.85 25.61
CA ALA A 9 -18.51 27.20 24.75
C ALA A 9 -18.83 26.68 23.34
N THR A 10 -19.11 27.60 22.41
CA THR A 10 -19.21 27.27 20.98
C THR A 10 -17.83 26.81 20.51
N ALA A 11 -17.68 25.52 20.23
CA ALA A 11 -16.49 24.96 19.63
C ALA A 11 -16.18 25.70 18.32
N ALA A 12 -14.90 25.94 18.04
CA ALA A 12 -14.46 26.54 16.79
C ALA A 12 -15.01 25.71 15.60
N PRO A 13 -15.39 26.35 14.48
CA PRO A 13 -15.79 25.60 13.30
C PRO A 13 -14.67 24.64 12.89
N PRO A 14 -15.00 23.38 12.55
CA PRO A 14 -14.01 22.41 12.14
C PRO A 14 -13.23 22.94 10.93
N THR A 15 -11.92 22.72 10.96
CA THR A 15 -10.99 23.05 9.87
C THR A 15 -11.35 22.28 8.60
N GLU A 16 -10.88 22.77 7.44
CA GLU A 16 -11.13 22.11 6.14
C GLU A 16 -10.59 20.66 6.10
N GLU A 17 -9.51 20.37 6.83
CA GLU A 17 -8.98 19.02 7.02
C GLU A 17 -9.87 18.15 7.93
N GLU A 18 -10.50 18.72 8.95
CA GLU A 18 -11.47 18.02 9.81
C GLU A 18 -12.80 17.74 9.07
N LEU A 19 -13.12 18.58 8.07
CA LEU A 19 -14.29 18.42 7.21
C LEU A 19 -14.04 17.39 6.09
N ASN A 20 -12.82 17.33 5.55
CA ASN A 20 -12.43 16.37 4.54
C ASN A 20 -11.02 15.82 4.80
N PRO A 21 -10.89 14.64 5.44
CA PRO A 21 -9.60 14.05 5.78
C PRO A 21 -8.80 13.57 4.56
N TYR A 22 -9.38 13.63 3.35
CA TYR A 22 -8.72 13.20 2.11
C TYR A 22 -8.00 14.34 1.36
N THR A 23 -8.05 15.56 1.90
CA THR A 23 -7.35 16.74 1.34
C THR A 23 -5.83 16.62 1.47
N ILE A 24 -5.34 15.85 2.45
CA ILE A 24 -3.90 15.60 2.68
C ILE A 24 -3.23 14.83 1.53
N PHE A 25 -4.00 14.12 0.70
CA PHE A 25 -3.44 13.34 -0.40
C PHE A 25 -3.13 14.24 -1.60
N PRO A 26 -1.99 14.05 -2.28
CA PRO A 26 -1.60 14.91 -3.40
C PRO A 26 -2.62 14.87 -4.52
N GLN A 27 -2.72 15.98 -5.26
CA GLN A 27 -3.52 16.03 -6.49
C GLN A 27 -2.78 15.33 -7.65
N PRO A 28 -3.49 14.84 -8.69
CA PRO A 28 -2.86 14.15 -9.80
C PRO A 28 -1.72 14.94 -10.47
N GLU A 29 -1.86 16.26 -10.51
CA GLU A 29 -0.89 17.19 -11.09
C GLU A 29 0.39 17.27 -10.24
N GLU A 30 0.38 16.79 -9.00
CA GLU A 30 1.54 16.85 -8.11
C GLU A 30 2.43 15.61 -8.21
N ASN A 31 2.01 14.57 -8.93
CA ASN A 31 2.68 13.27 -9.02
C ASN A 31 4.06 13.28 -9.72
N PHE A 32 4.52 14.42 -10.26
CA PHE A 32 5.88 14.60 -10.78
C PHE A 32 6.88 15.11 -9.74
N LYS A 33 6.39 15.53 -8.57
CA LYS A 33 7.24 16.01 -7.48
C LYS A 33 7.93 14.83 -6.80
N VAL A 34 9.09 15.08 -6.21
CA VAL A 34 9.74 14.11 -5.34
C VAL A 34 8.95 14.04 -4.05
N HIS A 35 8.26 12.92 -3.83
CA HIS A 35 7.47 12.71 -2.61
C HIS A 35 8.27 11.97 -1.53
N THR A 36 9.37 11.30 -1.89
CA THR A 36 10.17 10.51 -0.97
C THR A 36 11.64 10.50 -1.38
N GLU A 37 12.52 10.71 -0.40
CA GLU A 37 13.97 10.54 -0.54
C GLU A 37 14.40 9.26 0.19
N ILE A 38 15.15 8.40 -0.50
CA ILE A 38 15.68 7.15 0.02
C ILE A 38 17.19 7.26 0.13
N PHE A 39 17.69 7.03 1.34
CA PHE A 39 19.11 7.12 1.67
C PHE A 39 19.74 5.73 1.63
N TYR A 40 20.67 5.52 0.70
CA TYR A 40 21.42 4.27 0.60
C TYR A 40 22.66 4.28 1.50
N SER A 41 23.12 3.08 1.86
CA SER A 41 24.30 2.88 2.73
C SER A 41 25.62 3.33 2.11
N ASP A 42 25.66 3.52 0.79
CA ASP A 42 26.82 4.04 0.05
C ASP A 42 26.83 5.58 -0.02
N GLY A 43 25.87 6.25 0.62
CA GLY A 43 25.72 7.71 0.62
C GLY A 43 24.91 8.24 -0.54
N ASN A 44 24.45 7.39 -1.47
CA ASN A 44 23.57 7.83 -2.55
C ASN A 44 22.17 8.16 -2.02
N ILE A 45 21.58 9.24 -2.55
CA ILE A 45 20.20 9.63 -2.26
C ILE A 45 19.38 9.43 -3.53
N TRP A 46 18.41 8.52 -3.48
CA TRP A 46 17.45 8.36 -4.55
C TRP A 46 16.19 9.15 -4.26
N ARG A 47 15.81 9.98 -5.23
CA ARG A 47 14.63 10.83 -5.17
C ARG A 47 13.55 10.19 -6.02
N ALA A 48 12.69 9.42 -5.38
CA ALA A 48 11.63 8.70 -6.06
C ALA A 48 10.64 9.71 -6.68
N HIS A 49 10.57 9.72 -8.00
CA HIS A 49 9.60 10.49 -8.77
C HIS A 49 9.27 9.72 -10.06
N ASN A 50 8.07 9.93 -10.58
CA ASN A 50 7.69 9.36 -11.87
C ASN A 50 8.25 10.22 -13.00
N THR A 51 8.73 9.57 -14.07
CA THR A 51 9.01 10.29 -15.32
C THR A 51 7.69 10.71 -15.97
N LYS A 52 7.72 11.75 -16.81
CA LYS A 52 6.53 12.21 -17.55
C LYS A 52 5.89 11.09 -18.36
N GLU A 53 6.71 10.27 -19.02
CA GLU A 53 6.26 9.13 -19.83
C GLU A 53 5.51 8.07 -18.99
N ILE A 54 6.04 7.70 -17.82
CA ILE A 54 5.38 6.74 -16.92
C ILE A 54 4.06 7.31 -16.41
N LEU A 55 4.03 8.59 -16.06
CA LEU A 55 2.82 9.26 -15.61
C LEU A 55 1.76 9.33 -16.72
N GLU A 56 2.13 9.70 -17.94
CA GLU A 56 1.22 9.71 -19.09
C GLU A 56 0.64 8.32 -19.38
N LYS A 57 1.47 7.28 -19.33
CA LYS A 57 1.01 5.88 -19.47
C LYS A 57 0.05 5.51 -18.34
N HIS A 58 0.33 5.91 -17.11
CA HIS A 58 -0.55 5.67 -15.96
C HIS A 58 -1.90 6.39 -16.13
N LEU A 59 -1.89 7.70 -16.42
CA LEU A 59 -3.09 8.50 -16.62
C LEU A 59 -3.95 7.96 -17.77
N LYS A 60 -3.33 7.49 -18.85
CA LYS A 60 -4.03 6.82 -19.95
C LYS A 60 -4.68 5.51 -19.51
N ALA A 61 -4.02 4.73 -18.66
CA ALA A 61 -4.54 3.46 -18.17
C ALA A 61 -5.67 3.63 -17.13
N THR A 62 -5.59 4.66 -16.29
CA THR A 62 -6.58 4.93 -15.23
C THR A 62 -7.69 5.89 -15.66
N GLY A 63 -7.53 6.57 -16.79
CA GLY A 63 -8.40 7.66 -17.21
C GLY A 63 -8.34 8.87 -16.28
N GLY A 64 -7.21 9.05 -15.56
CA GLY A 64 -7.05 10.11 -14.56
C GLY A 64 -7.78 9.86 -13.24
N LYS A 65 -8.42 8.70 -13.07
CA LYS A 65 -9.10 8.34 -11.83
C LYS A 65 -8.12 7.91 -10.74
N VAL A 66 -8.47 8.19 -9.50
CA VAL A 66 -7.75 7.68 -8.33
C VAL A 66 -7.94 6.17 -8.24
N MET A 67 -6.84 5.44 -8.08
CA MET A 67 -6.84 3.98 -7.95
C MET A 67 -6.23 3.60 -6.60
N THR A 68 -7.05 3.05 -5.70
CA THR A 68 -6.61 2.53 -4.39
C THR A 68 -6.79 1.02 -4.33
N ARG A 69 -6.29 0.39 -3.27
CA ARG A 69 -6.53 -1.03 -3.01
C ARG A 69 -6.58 -1.27 -1.51
N PHE A 70 -7.48 -2.12 -1.05
CA PHE A 70 -7.43 -2.73 0.27
C PHE A 70 -6.87 -4.15 0.11
N PRO A 71 -5.63 -4.43 0.59
CA PRO A 71 -4.95 -5.70 0.35
C PRO A 71 -4.84 -6.58 1.61
N PRO A 72 -5.91 -7.20 2.13
CA PRO A 72 -5.83 -8.04 3.31
C PRO A 72 -5.10 -9.35 3.03
N GLU A 73 -4.26 -9.77 3.98
CA GLU A 73 -3.68 -11.11 4.01
C GLU A 73 -4.76 -12.15 4.39
N LEU A 74 -4.63 -13.36 3.84
CA LEU A 74 -5.60 -14.45 4.05
C LEU A 74 -5.30 -15.33 5.27
N ASN A 75 -4.61 -14.82 6.28
CA ASN A 75 -4.16 -15.60 7.44
C ASN A 75 -4.98 -15.37 8.73
N GLY A 76 -6.06 -14.57 8.68
CA GLY A 76 -6.87 -14.28 9.85
C GLY A 76 -8.11 -13.44 9.60
N TYR A 77 -8.88 -13.22 10.67
CA TYR A 77 -10.09 -12.40 10.67
C TYR A 77 -9.76 -10.91 10.75
N LEU A 78 -10.54 -10.09 10.05
CA LEU A 78 -10.40 -8.64 10.12
C LEU A 78 -10.80 -8.13 11.51
N HIS A 79 -9.89 -7.44 12.19
CA HIS A 79 -10.17 -6.65 13.38
C HIS A 79 -10.35 -5.16 13.07
N ILE A 80 -10.71 -4.35 14.07
CA ILE A 80 -11.01 -2.91 13.97
C ILE A 80 -9.91 -2.07 13.30
N GLY A 81 -8.65 -2.51 13.34
CA GLY A 81 -7.55 -1.83 12.65
C GLY A 81 -7.75 -1.77 11.13
N HIS A 82 -8.35 -2.82 10.57
CA HIS A 82 -8.68 -2.88 9.14
C HIS A 82 -9.78 -1.90 8.75
N ALA A 83 -10.67 -1.51 9.68
CA ALA A 83 -11.69 -0.49 9.42
C ALA A 83 -11.05 0.85 9.01
N LYS A 84 -9.93 1.22 9.64
CA LYS A 84 -9.17 2.42 9.27
C LYS A 84 -8.60 2.31 7.86
N ALA A 85 -7.97 1.18 7.53
CA ALA A 85 -7.41 0.96 6.20
C ALA A 85 -8.50 1.02 5.12
N MET A 86 -9.63 0.33 5.33
CA MET A 86 -10.78 0.39 4.43
C MET A 86 -11.33 1.82 4.27
N PHE A 87 -11.44 2.59 5.35
CA PHE A 87 -11.91 3.97 5.29
C PHE A 87 -10.96 4.87 4.49
N ILE A 88 -9.65 4.65 4.57
CA ILE A 88 -8.67 5.37 3.77
C ILE A 88 -8.77 4.93 2.31
N ASP A 89 -8.68 3.64 2.02
CA ASP A 89 -8.58 3.13 0.65
C ASP A 89 -9.90 3.31 -0.13
N PHE A 90 -11.01 2.80 0.40
CA PHE A 90 -12.31 2.93 -0.25
C PHE A 90 -12.86 4.35 -0.16
N GLY A 91 -12.67 5.02 0.96
CA GLY A 91 -13.18 6.38 1.15
C GLY A 91 -12.47 7.39 0.25
N LEU A 92 -11.14 7.31 0.08
CA LEU A 92 -10.41 8.17 -0.86
C LEU A 92 -10.87 7.95 -2.31
N ALA A 93 -11.07 6.68 -2.70
CA ALA A 93 -11.60 6.37 -4.03
C ALA A 93 -13.01 6.92 -4.20
N LYS A 94 -13.89 6.76 -3.20
CA LYS A 94 -15.27 7.28 -3.25
C LYS A 94 -15.30 8.81 -3.35
N GLU A 95 -14.53 9.49 -2.51
CA GLU A 95 -14.44 10.95 -2.48
C GLU A 95 -13.98 11.52 -3.83
N ARG A 96 -12.97 10.90 -4.44
CA ARG A 96 -12.38 11.37 -5.71
C ARG A 96 -12.98 10.69 -6.96
N SER A 97 -14.16 10.07 -6.84
CA SER A 97 -14.84 9.36 -7.94
C SER A 97 -13.94 8.36 -8.69
N GLY A 98 -13.04 7.72 -7.94
CA GLY A 98 -12.07 6.73 -8.39
C GLY A 98 -12.53 5.29 -8.19
N HIS A 99 -11.57 4.38 -8.13
CA HIS A 99 -11.79 2.94 -7.99
C HIS A 99 -10.88 2.34 -6.92
N CYS A 100 -11.48 1.54 -6.02
CA CYS A 100 -10.75 0.76 -5.03
C CYS A 100 -10.82 -0.73 -5.38
N TYR A 101 -9.66 -1.39 -5.46
CA TYR A 101 -9.59 -2.84 -5.59
C TYR A 101 -9.67 -3.52 -4.22
N LEU A 102 -10.40 -4.63 -4.13
CA LEU A 102 -10.18 -5.59 -3.05
C LEU A 102 -9.16 -6.61 -3.57
N ARG A 103 -7.98 -6.66 -2.95
CA ARG A 103 -6.92 -7.58 -3.38
C ARG A 103 -6.61 -8.58 -2.28
N PHE A 104 -6.87 -9.84 -2.51
CA PHE A 104 -6.40 -10.86 -1.59
C PHE A 104 -4.91 -11.07 -1.77
N ASP A 105 -4.15 -10.93 -0.68
CA ASP A 105 -2.72 -11.22 -0.70
C ASP A 105 -2.50 -12.70 -0.36
N ASP A 106 -2.55 -13.53 -1.40
CA ASP A 106 -2.50 -14.99 -1.39
C ASP A 106 -1.11 -15.54 -1.76
N THR A 107 -0.05 -14.83 -1.35
CA THR A 107 1.33 -15.26 -1.61
C THR A 107 1.77 -16.46 -0.77
N ASN A 108 1.05 -16.76 0.32
CA ASN A 108 1.35 -17.89 1.19
C ASN A 108 0.29 -19.00 1.03
N PRO A 109 0.60 -20.09 0.29
CA PRO A 109 -0.37 -21.15 0.01
C PRO A 109 -0.80 -21.94 1.26
N GLU A 110 0.00 -21.95 2.34
CA GLU A 110 -0.34 -22.69 3.57
C GLU A 110 -1.32 -21.92 4.46
N ALA A 111 -1.31 -20.60 4.37
CA ALA A 111 -2.16 -19.74 5.18
C ALA A 111 -3.54 -19.49 4.56
N GLU A 112 -3.66 -19.69 3.24
CA GLU A 112 -4.89 -19.43 2.50
C GLU A 112 -6.02 -20.37 2.91
N LYS A 113 -7.13 -19.79 3.36
CA LYS A 113 -8.37 -20.52 3.57
C LYS A 113 -9.55 -19.76 3.02
N LYS A 114 -10.46 -20.51 2.40
CA LYS A 114 -11.72 -19.97 1.87
C LYS A 114 -12.55 -19.24 2.93
N GLU A 115 -12.52 -19.72 4.19
CA GLU A 115 -13.23 -19.06 5.30
C GLU A 115 -12.84 -17.58 5.46
N TYR A 116 -11.56 -17.24 5.27
CA TYR A 116 -11.09 -15.86 5.40
C TYR A 116 -11.48 -15.01 4.20
N ILE A 117 -11.44 -15.58 2.99
CA ILE A 117 -11.91 -14.91 1.76
C ILE A 117 -13.39 -14.53 1.89
N ASP A 118 -14.22 -15.47 2.35
CA ASP A 118 -15.67 -15.27 2.49
C ASP A 118 -15.96 -14.21 3.58
N HIS A 119 -15.31 -14.32 4.74
CA HIS A 119 -15.47 -13.36 5.83
C HIS A 119 -14.99 -11.95 5.47
N ILE A 120 -13.84 -11.80 4.80
CA ILE A 120 -13.32 -10.50 4.36
C ILE A 120 -14.34 -9.82 3.45
N GLN A 121 -14.91 -10.56 2.49
CA GLN A 121 -15.93 -10.00 1.60
C GLN A 121 -17.17 -9.60 2.38
N GLU A 122 -17.64 -10.43 3.30
CA GLU A 122 -18.78 -10.09 4.16
C GLU A 122 -18.56 -8.77 4.91
N ILE A 123 -17.41 -8.60 5.56
CA ILE A 123 -17.08 -7.38 6.31
C ILE A 123 -16.99 -6.15 5.40
N VAL A 124 -16.36 -6.28 4.23
CA VAL A 124 -16.27 -5.18 3.26
C VAL A 124 -17.67 -4.71 2.85
N HIS A 125 -18.57 -5.63 2.53
CA HIS A 125 -19.97 -5.30 2.18
C HIS A 125 -20.75 -4.78 3.39
N TRP A 126 -20.56 -5.37 4.58
CA TRP A 126 -21.20 -4.96 5.83
C TRP A 126 -20.84 -3.52 6.21
N MET A 127 -19.61 -3.10 5.94
CA MET A 127 -19.16 -1.71 6.09
C MET A 127 -19.67 -0.75 5.01
N GLY A 128 -20.44 -1.25 4.03
CA GLY A 128 -21.03 -0.45 2.95
C GLY A 128 -20.05 -0.09 1.83
N TRP A 129 -18.96 -0.84 1.69
CA TRP A 129 -18.01 -0.65 0.59
C TRP A 129 -18.31 -1.61 -0.57
N GLU A 130 -18.14 -1.10 -1.78
CA GLU A 130 -18.26 -1.88 -3.02
C GLU A 130 -16.92 -1.84 -3.76
N PRO A 131 -16.19 -2.97 -3.85
CA PRO A 131 -14.97 -3.04 -4.63
C PRO A 131 -15.22 -2.84 -6.13
N TYR A 132 -14.39 -2.04 -6.78
CA TYR A 132 -14.40 -1.94 -8.25
C TYR A 132 -14.09 -3.29 -8.91
N LYS A 133 -13.12 -4.02 -8.35
CA LYS A 133 -12.75 -5.36 -8.78
C LYS A 133 -12.07 -6.12 -7.66
N VAL A 134 -12.37 -7.41 -7.58
CA VAL A 134 -11.66 -8.37 -6.72
C VAL A 134 -10.48 -8.96 -7.50
N THR A 135 -9.30 -8.96 -6.90
CA THR A 135 -8.06 -9.46 -7.49
C THR A 135 -7.28 -10.31 -6.49
N TYR A 136 -6.37 -11.12 -7.01
CA TYR A 136 -5.53 -12.04 -6.24
C TYR A 136 -4.07 -11.79 -6.64
N THR A 137 -3.15 -11.79 -5.69
CA THR A 137 -1.72 -11.64 -5.98
C THR A 137 -1.21 -12.80 -6.84
N SER A 138 -1.71 -14.02 -6.64
CA SER A 138 -1.38 -15.23 -7.41
C SER A 138 -1.59 -15.10 -8.91
N ASN A 139 -2.61 -14.35 -9.35
CA ASN A 139 -2.85 -14.05 -10.77
C ASN A 139 -1.68 -13.32 -11.45
N TYR A 140 -0.78 -12.73 -10.66
CA TYR A 140 0.38 -11.98 -11.13
C TYR A 140 1.71 -12.71 -10.93
N PHE A 141 1.73 -13.97 -10.47
CA PHE A 141 2.96 -14.70 -10.19
C PHE A 141 3.92 -14.79 -11.38
N GLN A 142 3.40 -14.99 -12.61
CA GLN A 142 4.27 -15.00 -13.79
C GLN A 142 4.94 -13.64 -14.01
N ALA A 143 4.21 -12.54 -13.89
CA ALA A 143 4.77 -11.20 -14.03
C ALA A 143 5.79 -10.88 -12.92
N LEU A 144 5.50 -11.31 -11.68
CA LEU A 144 6.43 -11.18 -10.56
C LEU A 144 7.72 -11.97 -10.78
N TYR A 145 7.62 -13.19 -11.31
CA TYR A 145 8.76 -14.01 -11.70
C TYR A 145 9.59 -13.32 -12.81
N ASP A 146 8.93 -12.83 -13.87
CA ASP A 146 9.60 -12.16 -14.98
C ASP A 146 10.38 -10.91 -14.50
N HIS A 147 9.79 -10.15 -13.57
CA HIS A 147 10.48 -9.03 -12.91
C HIS A 147 11.66 -9.49 -12.06
N ALA A 148 11.55 -10.61 -11.34
CA ALA A 148 12.67 -11.16 -10.57
C ALA A 148 13.84 -11.53 -11.50
N VAL A 149 13.55 -12.16 -12.63
CA VAL A 149 14.56 -12.48 -13.66
C VAL A 149 15.19 -11.21 -14.24
N GLU A 150 14.38 -10.18 -14.52
CA GLU A 150 14.87 -8.88 -14.97
C GLU A 150 15.83 -8.22 -13.95
N LEU A 151 15.48 -8.26 -12.66
CA LEU A 151 16.32 -7.74 -11.58
C LEU A 151 17.65 -8.48 -11.48
N ILE A 152 17.65 -9.81 -11.60
CA ILE A 152 18.87 -10.63 -11.61
C ILE A 152 19.74 -10.24 -12.82
N ARG A 153 19.16 -10.13 -14.02
CA ARG A 153 19.88 -9.74 -15.24
C ARG A 153 20.49 -8.34 -15.15
N LYS A 154 19.85 -7.42 -14.42
CA LYS A 154 20.37 -6.07 -14.16
C LYS A 154 21.41 -6.02 -13.03
N GLY A 155 21.71 -7.14 -12.38
CA GLY A 155 22.60 -7.19 -11.21
C GLY A 155 22.01 -6.55 -9.95
N LEU A 156 20.69 -6.41 -9.89
CA LEU A 156 19.95 -5.80 -8.77
C LEU A 156 19.38 -6.83 -7.79
N ALA A 157 19.50 -8.13 -8.11
CA ALA A 157 19.12 -9.25 -7.26
C ALA A 157 20.14 -10.38 -7.40
N TYR A 158 20.26 -11.21 -6.36
CA TYR A 158 21.14 -12.38 -6.31
C TYR A 158 20.45 -13.53 -5.56
N VAL A 159 20.93 -14.75 -5.75
CA VAL A 159 20.50 -15.91 -4.97
C VAL A 159 21.38 -16.02 -3.73
N ASP A 160 20.74 -15.99 -2.57
CA ASP A 160 21.41 -16.17 -1.29
C ASP A 160 21.37 -17.66 -0.88
N HIS A 161 22.51 -18.19 -0.47
CA HIS A 161 22.68 -19.58 -0.04
C HIS A 161 22.94 -19.69 1.47
N GLN A 162 22.98 -18.56 2.19
CA GLN A 162 23.19 -18.52 3.63
C GLN A 162 21.98 -19.10 4.39
N THR A 163 22.23 -19.67 5.58
CA THR A 163 21.15 -20.07 6.48
C THR A 163 20.48 -18.86 7.12
N ALA A 164 19.30 -19.04 7.73
CA ALA A 164 18.60 -17.95 8.40
C ALA A 164 19.44 -17.31 9.54
N GLU A 165 20.20 -18.12 10.27
CA GLU A 165 21.11 -17.67 11.33
C GLU A 165 22.25 -16.84 10.76
N GLU A 166 22.86 -17.29 9.66
CA GLU A 166 23.95 -16.57 8.99
C GLU A 166 23.47 -15.23 8.42
N ILE A 167 22.28 -15.19 7.80
CA ILE A 167 21.67 -13.95 7.29
C ILE A 167 21.47 -12.96 8.45
N LYS A 168 20.96 -13.44 9.59
CA LYS A 168 20.74 -12.62 10.78
C LYS A 168 22.06 -12.05 11.30
N GLU A 169 23.07 -12.90 11.47
CA GLU A 169 24.40 -12.50 11.94
C GLU A 169 25.06 -11.47 11.01
N TYR A 170 25.00 -11.68 9.69
CA TYR A 170 25.55 -10.76 8.70
C TYR A 170 24.87 -9.39 8.75
N ARG A 171 23.54 -9.35 8.86
CA ARG A 171 22.78 -8.10 8.97
C ARG A 171 23.09 -7.35 10.26
N GLU A 172 23.19 -8.06 11.39
CA GLU A 172 23.57 -7.47 12.69
C GLU A 172 24.99 -6.90 12.65
N LYS A 173 25.94 -7.62 12.03
CA LYS A 173 27.33 -7.17 11.85
C LYS A 173 27.52 -6.17 10.71
N LYS A 174 26.45 -5.81 9.98
CA LYS A 174 26.47 -4.95 8.77
C LYS A 174 27.52 -5.39 7.74
N MET A 175 27.74 -6.71 7.62
CA MET A 175 28.67 -7.29 6.66
C MET A 175 28.02 -7.31 5.27
N LYS A 176 28.84 -7.11 4.23
CA LYS A 176 28.36 -7.26 2.84
C LYS A 176 28.19 -8.75 2.53
N PRO A 177 27.06 -9.20 1.97
CA PRO A 177 26.88 -10.57 1.53
C PRO A 177 27.98 -10.96 0.54
N SER A 178 28.47 -12.21 0.59
CA SER A 178 29.32 -12.75 -0.48
C SER A 178 28.48 -12.91 -1.74
N GLN A 179 28.55 -11.94 -2.65
CA GLN A 179 27.85 -11.98 -3.92
C GLN A 179 28.35 -13.15 -4.78
N VAL A 180 27.58 -14.24 -4.83
CA VAL A 180 27.75 -15.26 -5.86
C VAL A 180 26.86 -14.86 -7.03
N TYR A 181 27.44 -14.18 -8.02
CA TYR A 181 26.76 -13.95 -9.28
C TYR A 181 26.67 -15.28 -10.02
N LEU A 182 25.44 -15.77 -10.25
CA LEU A 182 25.20 -16.77 -11.28
C LEU A 182 25.54 -16.09 -12.63
N LYS A 183 26.69 -16.44 -13.19
CA LYS A 183 27.05 -16.11 -14.58
C LYS A 183 26.45 -17.15 -15.53
#